data_AF-A0A948C8Z4-F1
#
_entry.id   AF-A0A948C8Z4-F1
#
_cell.length_a   1.000
_cell.length_b   1.000
_cell.length_c   1.000
_cell.angle_alpha   90.00
_cell.angle_beta   90.00
_cell.angle_gamma   90.00
#
_symmetry.space_group_name_H-M   'P 1'
#
loop_
_entity.id
_entity.type
_entity.pdbx_description
1 polymer ?
#
loop_
_entity_poly.entity_id
_entity_poly.type
_entity_poly.pdbx_seq_one_letter_code
_entity_poly.pdbx_strand_id
1 'polypeptide(L)'
;MEDFKIADLQVLGAVIRPFERIFDPNDATKYVLQPSEHAFDENWAAYEKLRKQNDIKLINSHEDLTETKYMDYKLNFFYKLVGGDIIKSLEDIDKMYEKGIRVIQLVDQINNHLCPCFKTAKG
;
A
#
# COMPACT_ATOMS: atom_id res chain seq x y z
N MET A 1 -0.64 42.32 5.77
CA MET A 1 0.30 41.34 5.21
C MET A 1 -0.08 40.02 5.82
N GLU A 2 -0.79 39.18 5.06
CA GLU A 2 -1.07 37.80 5.48
C GLU A 2 0.21 37.02 5.24
N ASP A 3 0.87 36.62 6.33
CA ASP A 3 2.03 35.74 6.26
C ASP A 3 1.61 34.43 5.60
N PHE A 4 2.20 34.14 4.44
CA PHE A 4 2.07 32.87 3.74
C PHE A 4 2.59 31.74 4.65
N LYS A 5 1.71 31.14 5.44
CA LYS A 5 1.99 29.90 6.16
C LYS A 5 1.72 28.72 5.23
N ILE A 6 2.71 28.40 4.41
CA ILE A 6 2.77 27.09 3.74
C ILE A 6 2.94 26.05 4.86
N ALA A 7 1.86 25.38 5.26
CA ALA A 7 2.00 24.13 5.98
C ALA A 7 2.03 23.01 4.95
N ASP A 8 3.19 22.38 4.79
CA ASP A 8 3.37 21.24 3.90
C ASP A 8 2.50 20.08 4.41
N LEU A 9 1.64 19.54 3.54
CA LEU A 9 0.87 18.34 3.84
C LEU A 9 1.85 17.17 4.05
N GLN A 10 1.98 16.71 5.30
CA GLN A 10 2.79 15.55 5.63
C GLN A 10 1.97 14.27 5.49
N VAL A 11 2.38 13.40 4.57
CA VAL A 11 1.71 12.14 4.28
C VAL A 11 2.72 10.99 4.33
N LEU A 12 2.37 9.93 5.05
CA LEU A 12 3.07 8.65 5.02
C LEU A 12 2.28 7.64 4.18
N GLY A 13 2.97 7.04 3.22
CA GLY A 13 2.44 5.91 2.45
C GLY A 13 2.69 4.61 3.22
N ALA A 14 1.62 3.99 3.71
CA ALA A 14 1.66 2.66 4.28
C ALA A 14 1.68 1.63 3.12
N VAL A 15 2.86 1.09 2.85
CA VAL A 15 3.11 0.18 1.72
C VAL A 15 2.80 -1.25 2.13
N ILE A 16 1.64 -1.74 1.71
CA ILE A 16 1.20 -3.11 1.91
C ILE A 16 1.85 -3.99 0.84
N ARG A 17 2.67 -4.94 1.29
CA ARG A 17 3.31 -5.94 0.42
C ARG A 17 2.67 -7.30 0.70
N PRO A 18 1.92 -7.87 -0.25
CA PRO A 18 1.17 -9.10 -0.04
C PRO A 18 2.04 -10.34 -0.32
N PHE A 19 3.26 -10.38 0.23
CA PHE A 19 4.22 -11.45 -0.07
C PHE A 19 4.77 -12.10 1.19
N GLU A 20 4.79 -13.42 1.19
CA GLU A 20 5.46 -14.25 2.18
C GLU A 20 6.79 -14.78 1.64
N ARG A 21 7.75 -14.93 2.55
CA ARG A 21 9.02 -15.58 2.25
C ARG A 21 8.92 -17.04 2.70
N ILE A 22 8.83 -17.94 1.74
CA ILE A 22 8.79 -19.39 2.00
C ILE A 22 10.06 -20.08 1.48
N PHE A 23 10.39 -21.26 2.01
CA PHE A 23 11.51 -22.04 1.50
C PHE A 23 11.24 -22.52 0.07
N ASP A 24 12.28 -22.52 -0.77
CA ASP A 24 12.19 -23.10 -2.11
C ASP A 24 12.05 -24.64 -1.98
N PRO A 25 10.97 -25.24 -2.50
CA PRO A 25 10.77 -26.69 -2.43
C PRO A 25 11.86 -27.48 -3.16
N ASN A 26 12.61 -26.85 -4.08
CA ASN A 26 13.70 -27.47 -4.83
C ASN A 26 15.08 -27.17 -4.22
N ASP A 27 15.18 -26.22 -3.29
CA ASP A 27 16.45 -25.81 -2.68
C ASP A 27 16.22 -25.21 -1.27
N ALA A 28 16.40 -26.04 -0.24
CA ALA A 28 16.21 -25.64 1.16
C ALA A 28 17.17 -24.55 1.68
N THR A 29 18.16 -24.13 0.87
CA THR A 29 19.02 -22.99 1.21
C THR A 29 18.48 -21.66 0.70
N LYS A 30 17.43 -21.68 -0.12
CA LYS A 30 16.83 -20.51 -0.75
C LYS A 30 15.42 -20.28 -0.25
N TYR A 31 14.99 -19.04 -0.44
CA TYR A 31 13.62 -18.63 -0.21
C TYR A 31 13.05 -18.04 -1.49
N VAL A 32 11.77 -18.28 -1.72
CA VAL A 32 10.98 -17.65 -2.75
C VAL A 32 9.96 -16.72 -2.12
N LEU A 33 9.67 -15.61 -2.79
CA LEU A 33 8.57 -14.73 -2.42
C LEU A 33 7.31 -15.24 -3.12
N GLN A 34 6.25 -15.51 -2.35
CA GLN A 34 4.97 -15.91 -2.90
C GLN A 34 3.85 -14.93 -2.49
N PRO A 35 2.93 -14.60 -3.41
CA PRO A 35 1.75 -13.82 -3.08
C PRO A 35 0.91 -14.53 -2.01
N SER A 36 0.47 -13.79 -0.99
CA SER A 36 -0.32 -14.32 0.11
C SER A 36 -1.35 -13.30 0.60
N GLU A 37 -2.61 -13.74 0.69
CA GLU A 37 -3.70 -12.98 1.33
C GLU A 37 -3.43 -12.81 2.83
N HIS A 38 -2.82 -13.81 3.47
CA HIS A 38 -2.43 -13.72 4.87
C HIS A 38 -1.40 -12.60 5.08
N ALA A 39 -0.35 -12.54 4.25
CA ALA A 39 0.63 -11.47 4.28
C ALA A 39 -0.02 -10.08 4.06
N PHE A 40 -0.96 -9.99 3.11
CA PHE A 40 -1.71 -8.76 2.86
C PHE A 40 -2.45 -8.29 4.12
N ASP A 41 -3.21 -9.17 4.76
CA ASP A 41 -4.02 -8.84 5.93
C ASP A 41 -3.15 -8.52 7.15
N GLU A 42 -2.05 -9.23 7.37
CA GLU A 42 -1.12 -8.94 8.46
C GLU A 42 -0.45 -7.56 8.28
N ASN A 43 0.03 -7.26 7.07
CA ASN A 43 0.66 -5.96 6.78
C ASN A 43 -0.37 -4.82 6.95
N TRP A 44 -1.57 -4.98 6.39
CA TRP A 44 -2.64 -4.00 6.55
C TRP A 44 -3.01 -3.79 8.02
N ALA A 45 -3.21 -4.88 8.78
CA ALA A 45 -3.59 -4.82 10.19
C ALA A 45 -2.49 -4.15 11.04
N ALA A 46 -1.21 -4.40 10.73
CA ALA A 46 -0.09 -3.75 11.40
C ALA A 46 -0.10 -2.23 11.18
N TYR A 47 -0.32 -1.76 9.94
CA TYR A 47 -0.42 -0.33 9.66
C TYR A 47 -1.69 0.30 10.25
N GLU A 48 -2.83 -0.38 10.21
CA GLU A 48 -4.07 0.11 10.81
C GLU A 48 -3.94 0.23 12.35
N LYS A 49 -3.23 -0.72 12.98
CA LYS A 49 -2.88 -0.64 14.40
C LYS A 49 -1.98 0.56 14.67
N LEU A 50 -0.91 0.75 13.90
CA LEU A 50 -0.01 1.90 14.02
C LEU A 50 -0.77 3.22 13.88
N ARG A 51 -1.67 3.31 12.89
CA ARG A 51 -2.50 4.48 12.61
C ARG A 51 -3.39 4.82 13.81
N LYS A 52 -4.15 3.84 14.32
CA LYS A 52 -5.04 4.03 15.47
C LYS A 52 -4.29 4.38 16.75
N GLN A 53 -3.14 3.73 17.00
CA GLN A 53 -2.34 3.98 18.19
C GLN A 53 -1.76 5.40 18.26
N ASN A 54 -1.56 6.05 17.11
CA ASN A 54 -0.93 7.36 17.02
C ASN A 54 -1.91 8.46 16.58
N ASP A 55 -3.22 8.20 16.58
CA ASP A 55 -4.27 9.13 16.11
C ASP A 55 -3.96 9.77 14.75
N ILE A 56 -3.48 8.95 13.82
CA ILE A 56 -3.10 9.40 12.47
C ILE A 56 -4.35 9.40 11.58
N LYS A 57 -4.58 10.52 10.89
CA LYS A 57 -5.71 10.65 9.96
C LYS A 57 -5.48 9.77 8.73
N LEU A 58 -6.50 8.97 8.37
CA LEU A 58 -6.50 8.23 7.12
C LEU A 58 -7.02 9.14 6.00
N ILE A 59 -6.32 9.18 4.89
CA ILE A 59 -6.77 9.81 3.65
C ILE A 59 -7.22 8.67 2.71
N ASN A 60 -8.52 8.57 2.50
CA ASN A 60 -9.12 7.60 1.58
C ASN A 60 -10.05 8.26 0.55
N SER A 61 -10.24 9.57 0.61
CA SER A 61 -11.09 10.33 -0.29
C SER A 61 -10.48 11.69 -0.62
N HIS A 62 -11.06 12.38 -1.60
CA HIS A 62 -10.66 13.74 -1.92
C HIS A 62 -11.08 14.70 -0.79
N GLU A 63 -12.24 14.45 -0.20
CA GLU A 63 -12.78 15.19 0.93
C GLU A 63 -11.81 15.16 2.10
N ASP A 64 -11.23 14.00 2.42
CA ASP A 64 -10.21 13.88 3.49
C ASP A 64 -9.01 14.80 3.28
N LEU A 65 -8.55 14.95 2.03
CA LEU A 65 -7.44 15.85 1.67
C LEU A 65 -7.82 17.30 1.93
N THR A 66 -9.04 17.70 1.54
CA THR A 66 -9.52 19.09 1.70
C THR A 66 -9.85 19.43 3.16
N GLU A 67 -10.29 18.45 3.94
CA GLU A 67 -10.63 18.60 5.36
C GLU A 67 -9.40 18.54 6.26
N THR A 68 -8.26 18.03 5.77
CA THR A 68 -6.98 18.14 6.49
C THR A 68 -6.57 19.61 6.48
N LYS A 69 -7.09 20.37 7.44
CA LYS A 69 -6.79 21.79 7.58
C LYS A 69 -5.31 21.96 7.92
N TYR A 70 -4.72 23.00 7.34
CA TYR A 70 -3.34 23.46 7.56
C TYR A 70 -2.94 23.67 9.04
N MET A 71 -3.88 23.62 9.98
CA MET A 71 -3.67 23.91 11.41
C MET A 71 -3.52 22.66 12.29
N ASP A 72 -3.81 21.47 11.77
CA ASP A 72 -3.81 20.28 12.62
C ASP A 72 -2.41 19.69 12.83
N TYR A 73 -1.42 20.01 11.97
CA TYR A 73 -0.05 19.44 11.98
C TYR A 73 0.01 17.90 12.16
N LYS A 74 -1.13 17.22 11.98
CA LYS A 74 -1.27 15.79 12.20
C LYS A 74 -0.70 15.08 10.99
N LEU A 75 0.04 14.03 11.28
CA LEU A 75 0.54 13.10 10.29
C LEU A 75 -0.66 12.44 9.59
N ASN A 76 -0.59 12.31 8.27
CA ASN A 76 -1.63 11.67 7.46
C ASN A 76 -1.13 10.36 6.88
N PHE A 77 -2.01 9.38 6.72
CA PHE A 77 -1.73 8.08 6.11
C PHE A 77 -2.54 7.90 4.83
N PHE A 78 -1.98 7.17 3.87
CA PHE A 78 -2.77 6.46 2.86
C PHE A 78 -2.23 5.04 2.71
N TYR A 79 -3.10 4.12 2.33
CA TYR A 79 -2.70 2.74 2.04
C TYR A 79 -2.37 2.58 0.55
N LYS A 80 -1.21 1.98 0.30
CA LYS A 80 -0.73 1.63 -1.03
C LYS A 80 -0.46 0.14 -1.11
N LEU A 81 -1.07 -0.54 -2.07
CA LEU A 81 -0.68 -1.90 -2.43
C LEU A 81 0.49 -1.87 -3.43
N VAL A 82 1.48 -2.73 -3.22
CA VAL A 82 2.56 -2.99 -4.19
C VAL A 82 2.59 -4.47 -4.55
N GLY A 83 2.40 -4.78 -5.84
CA GLY A 83 2.25 -6.13 -6.35
C GLY A 83 0.78 -6.52 -6.51
N GLY A 84 0.35 -6.69 -7.76
CA GLY A 84 -1.02 -7.03 -8.14
C GLY A 84 -1.31 -8.54 -8.15
N ASP A 85 -0.37 -9.38 -7.72
CA ASP A 85 -0.44 -10.83 -7.83
C ASP A 85 -1.63 -11.47 -7.07
N ILE A 86 -2.11 -10.80 -6.02
CA ILE A 86 -3.29 -11.23 -5.26
C ILE A 86 -4.62 -10.83 -5.92
N ILE A 87 -4.60 -9.95 -6.93
CA ILE A 87 -5.79 -9.48 -7.64
C ILE A 87 -6.13 -10.49 -8.74
N LYS A 88 -7.19 -11.28 -8.54
CA LYS A 88 -7.67 -12.28 -9.51
C LYS A 88 -8.92 -11.81 -10.23
N SER A 89 -9.62 -10.84 -9.67
CA SER A 89 -10.90 -10.31 -10.15
C SER A 89 -11.08 -8.84 -9.76
N LEU A 90 -12.12 -8.19 -10.31
CA LEU A 90 -12.53 -6.85 -9.89
C LEU A 90 -13.04 -6.83 -8.43
N GLU A 91 -13.63 -7.93 -7.96
CA GLU A 91 -14.11 -8.04 -6.57
C GLU A 91 -12.96 -7.90 -5.55
N ASP A 92 -11.75 -8.36 -5.91
CA ASP A 92 -10.57 -8.19 -5.06
C ASP A 92 -10.17 -6.72 -4.94
N ILE A 93 -10.38 -5.93 -6.00
CA ILE A 93 -10.14 -4.49 -6.00
C ILE A 93 -11.17 -3.79 -5.10
N ASP A 94 -12.44 -4.19 -5.16
CA ASP A 94 -13.49 -3.65 -4.29
C ASP A 94 -13.17 -3.90 -2.81
N LYS A 95 -12.75 -5.12 -2.45
CA LYS A 95 -12.29 -5.46 -1.08
C LYS A 95 -11.11 -4.59 -0.62
N MET A 96 -10.19 -4.25 -1.53
CA MET A 96 -9.08 -3.34 -1.23
C MET A 96 -9.57 -1.91 -0.98
N TYR A 97 -10.53 -1.43 -1.78
CA TYR A 97 -11.15 -0.12 -1.57
C TYR A 97 -11.89 -0.05 -0.23
N GLU A 98 -12.60 -1.11 0.17
CA GLU A 98 -13.24 -1.20 1.49
C GLU A 98 -12.23 -1.10 2.64
N LYS A 99 -11.03 -1.67 2.46
CA LYS A 99 -9.89 -1.56 3.39
C LYS A 99 -9.17 -0.20 3.36
N GLY A 100 -9.65 0.74 2.54
CA GLY A 100 -9.08 2.09 2.44
C GLY A 100 -7.87 2.21 1.52
N ILE A 101 -7.53 1.19 0.73
CA ILE A 101 -6.46 1.26 -0.27
C ILE A 101 -6.95 2.11 -1.43
N ARG A 102 -6.12 3.08 -1.85
CA ARG A 102 -6.44 3.99 -2.97
C ARG A 102 -5.35 4.05 -4.04
N VAL A 103 -4.20 3.47 -3.76
CA VAL A 103 -3.08 3.39 -4.71
C VAL A 103 -2.71 1.93 -4.89
N ILE A 104 -2.86 1.42 -6.11
CA ILE A 104 -2.46 0.07 -6.47
C ILE A 104 -1.33 0.17 -7.49
N GLN A 105 -0.13 -0.21 -7.07
CA GLN A 105 0.98 -0.43 -7.98
C GLN A 105 0.96 -1.89 -8.42
N LEU A 106 0.46 -2.13 -9.64
CA LEU A 106 0.27 -3.48 -10.18
C LEU A 106 1.56 -4.29 -10.25
N VAL A 107 2.70 -3.65 -10.52
CA VAL A 107 3.97 -4.34 -10.73
C VAL A 107 5.02 -3.88 -9.73
N ASP A 108 5.66 -4.83 -9.05
CA ASP A 108 6.87 -4.59 -8.26
C ASP A 108 8.12 -4.87 -9.13
N GLN A 109 9.12 -5.59 -8.61
CA GLN A 109 10.31 -5.99 -9.37
C GLN A 109 10.10 -7.25 -10.22
N ILE A 110 8.96 -7.94 -10.05
CA ILE A 110 8.65 -9.25 -10.65
C ILE A 110 7.42 -9.10 -11.55
N ASN A 111 7.41 -9.79 -12.69
CA ASN A 111 6.22 -9.91 -13.53
C ASN A 111 5.08 -10.56 -12.74
N ASN A 112 3.83 -10.19 -13.05
CA ASN A 112 2.68 -10.97 -12.62
C ASN A 112 1.72 -11.22 -13.79
N HIS A 113 0.64 -11.94 -13.51
CA HIS A 113 -0.37 -12.31 -14.51
C HIS A 113 -1.14 -11.12 -15.08
N LEU A 114 -1.11 -9.96 -14.40
CA LEU A 114 -1.78 -8.74 -14.86
C LEU A 114 -0.90 -7.87 -15.74
N CYS A 115 0.39 -7.74 -15.41
CA CYS A 115 1.32 -6.87 -16.13
C CYS A 115 2.78 -7.32 -15.96
N PRO A 116 3.59 -7.32 -17.05
CA PRO A 116 5.01 -7.58 -16.95
C PRO A 116 5.77 -6.39 -16.32
N CYS A 117 6.86 -6.69 -15.60
CA CYS A 117 7.80 -5.68 -15.13
C CYS A 117 8.60 -5.11 -16.30
N PHE A 118 8.82 -3.78 -16.25
CA PHE A 118 9.47 -3.00 -17.30
C PHE A 118 10.87 -3.53 -17.70
N LYS A 119 11.51 -4.34 -16.85
CA LYS A 119 12.84 -4.90 -17.09
C LYS A 119 12.90 -6.03 -18.13
N THR A 120 11.79 -6.47 -18.71
CA THR A 120 11.77 -7.56 -19.71
C THR A 120 11.69 -7.12 -21.18
N ALA A 121 11.72 -5.82 -21.49
CA ALA A 121 11.63 -5.34 -22.88
C ALA A 121 12.98 -5.33 -23.66
N LYS A 122 14.07 -5.88 -23.11
CA LYS A 122 15.32 -6.10 -23.85
C LYS A 122 15.93 -7.45 -23.50
N GLY A 123 15.82 -8.39 -24.43
CA GLY A 123 16.42 -9.71 -24.44
C GLY A 123 16.08 -10.39 -25.75
#